data_AF-A0A9W8JV02-F1
#
_entry.id   AF-A0A9W8JV02-F1
#
_cell.length_a   1.000
_cell.length_b   1.000
_cell.length_c   1.000
_cell.angle_alpha   90.00
_cell.angle_beta   90.00
_cell.angle_gamma   90.00
#
_symmetry.space_group_name_H-M   'P 1'
#
loop_
_entity.id
_entity.type
_entity.pdbx_description
1 polymer ?
#
loop_
_entity_poly.entity_id
_entity_poly.type
_entity_poly.pdbx_seq_one_letter_code
_entity_poly.pdbx_strand_id
1 'polypeptide(L)'
;MSLFLHSSSVLIAPTRQDRDVDTLSVPSIHIERPTTPASISSQSSEPLDAELWARHSMSLDASSPTLDSSSIYSSSSNSYMPSSGTSSSFVSSPSPEDDSPPDYIDTVQLPDVAVKYSFSSTSFNTMIVTPTSDAADLRSKYHISISMNCFTPFSYITTIRRGGTGFGVLVAQFEMGISSESATVTIKDREMEIGSVLKKVAGSRQAGSWLWIPSKKSKALTWDCKSQPFMCHSLTTKKPLAKFTPSRHVEQGEPPSMAELVVSPEGQNHFDDLLVSLLIIERKRLAPGKNKLVKRLFN
;
A
#
# COMPACT_ATOMS: atom_id res chain seq x y z
N MET A 1 -40.34 45.50 -43.23
CA MET A 1 -41.04 45.35 -41.93
C MET A 1 -40.11 44.55 -41.04
N SER A 2 -39.27 45.20 -40.23
CA SER A 2 -39.51 45.53 -38.80
C SER A 2 -39.70 44.26 -37.96
N LEU A 3 -39.02 44.00 -36.84
CA LEU A 3 -38.14 44.79 -35.98
C LEU A 3 -37.31 43.82 -35.09
N PHE A 4 -36.20 44.35 -34.59
CA PHE A 4 -35.31 43.83 -33.54
C PHE A 4 -36.03 43.41 -32.25
N LEU A 5 -35.47 42.45 -31.50
CA LEU A 5 -35.35 42.53 -30.04
C LEU A 5 -34.03 41.89 -29.56
N HIS A 6 -33.17 42.75 -29.00
CA HIS A 6 -32.01 42.41 -28.17
C HIS A 6 -32.48 41.91 -26.80
N SER A 7 -31.78 40.92 -26.24
CA SER A 7 -31.86 40.61 -24.80
C SER A 7 -30.47 40.81 -24.20
N SER A 8 -30.32 41.90 -23.44
CA SER A 8 -29.14 42.22 -22.65
C SER A 8 -29.36 41.72 -21.22
N SER A 9 -28.53 40.81 -20.73
CA SER A 9 -28.50 40.42 -19.33
C SER A 9 -27.45 41.23 -18.57
N VAL A 10 -27.91 41.83 -17.47
CA VAL A 10 -27.23 42.78 -16.61
C VAL A 10 -26.20 42.07 -15.72
N LEU A 11 -24.96 42.57 -15.74
CA LEU A 11 -23.90 42.24 -14.78
C LEU A 11 -24.18 42.96 -13.46
N ILE A 12 -24.48 42.20 -12.40
CA ILE A 12 -24.56 42.71 -11.03
C ILE A 12 -23.18 42.52 -10.40
N ALA A 13 -22.50 43.64 -10.12
CA ALA A 13 -21.26 43.66 -9.34
C ALA A 13 -21.57 43.53 -7.83
N PRO A 14 -20.83 42.72 -7.06
CA PRO A 14 -21.00 42.66 -5.62
C PRO A 14 -20.31 43.85 -4.93
N THR A 15 -21.11 44.55 -4.13
CA THR A 15 -20.73 45.65 -3.24
C THR A 15 -19.77 45.16 -2.16
N ARG A 16 -18.57 45.74 -2.13
CA ARG A 16 -17.55 45.53 -1.10
C ARG A 16 -17.99 46.23 0.18
N GLN A 17 -18.37 45.45 1.19
CA GLN A 17 -18.72 45.95 2.52
C GLN A 17 -17.46 45.86 3.40
N ASP A 18 -16.78 46.99 3.59
CA ASP A 18 -15.73 47.15 4.58
C ASP A 18 -16.36 46.97 5.97
N ARG A 19 -15.89 45.95 6.69
CA ARG A 19 -16.11 45.81 8.13
C ARG A 19 -14.85 46.30 8.83
N ASP A 20 -15.02 47.38 9.59
CA ASP A 20 -14.11 47.79 10.65
C ASP A 20 -13.92 46.61 11.62
N VAL A 21 -12.67 46.17 11.76
CA VAL A 21 -12.27 45.19 12.75
C VAL A 21 -11.68 45.96 13.91
N ASP A 22 -12.41 45.97 15.03
CA ASP A 22 -11.97 46.52 16.30
C ASP A 22 -10.64 45.92 16.74
N THR A 23 -9.67 46.80 16.90
CA THR A 23 -8.32 46.54 17.36
C THR A 23 -8.36 46.14 18.84
N LEU A 24 -8.45 44.84 19.12
CA LEU A 24 -8.25 44.31 20.47
C LEU A 24 -6.76 44.31 20.81
N SER A 25 -6.36 45.23 21.70
CA SER A 25 -5.04 45.32 22.30
C SER A 25 -4.67 44.02 23.03
N VAL A 26 -3.65 43.33 22.53
CA VAL A 26 -3.00 42.19 23.17
C VAL A 26 -1.97 42.71 24.18
N PRO A 27 -1.96 42.26 25.44
CA PRO A 27 -0.93 42.63 26.40
C PRO A 27 0.42 41.98 26.01
N SER A 28 1.46 42.80 25.90
CA SER A 28 2.85 42.36 25.71
C SER A 28 3.31 41.53 26.90
N ILE A 29 3.52 40.23 26.69
CA ILE A 29 4.21 39.36 27.64
C ILE A 29 5.71 39.56 27.45
N HIS A 30 6.35 40.22 28.43
CA HIS A 30 7.79 40.37 28.49
C HIS A 30 8.41 39.06 28.98
N ILE A 31 8.97 38.26 28.07
CA ILE A 31 9.77 37.09 28.42
C ILE A 31 11.20 37.57 28.68
N GLU A 32 11.63 37.54 29.94
CA GLU A 32 13.03 37.73 30.30
C GLU A 32 13.88 36.59 29.73
N ARG A 33 14.94 36.98 29.01
CA ARG A 33 15.90 36.08 28.38
C ARG A 33 17.00 35.79 29.41
N PRO A 34 17.25 34.54 29.82
CA PRO A 34 18.38 34.22 30.69
C PRO A 34 19.70 34.53 29.97
N THR A 35 20.41 35.54 30.45
CA THR A 35 21.78 35.86 30.07
C THR A 35 22.73 34.99 30.89
N THR A 36 23.23 33.91 30.29
CA THR A 36 24.54 33.36 30.69
C THR A 36 25.15 32.53 29.56
N PRO A 37 26.29 32.95 29.00
CA PRO A 37 27.08 32.08 28.12
C PRO A 37 27.94 31.16 28.97
N ALA A 38 27.65 29.85 28.94
CA ALA A 38 28.58 28.84 29.40
C ALA A 38 29.60 28.59 28.28
N SER A 39 30.83 29.07 28.49
CA SER A 39 31.99 28.78 27.65
C SER A 39 32.34 27.30 27.76
N ILE A 40 31.91 26.49 26.80
CA ILE A 40 32.38 25.11 26.66
C ILE A 40 33.65 25.13 25.80
N SER A 41 34.75 24.83 26.47
CA SER A 41 36.07 24.60 25.89
C SER A 41 36.01 23.46 24.87
N SER A 42 36.39 23.78 23.64
CA SER A 42 36.62 22.83 22.55
C SER A 42 37.89 22.03 22.85
N GLN A 43 37.75 20.82 23.40
CA GLN A 43 38.84 19.85 23.41
C GLN A 43 38.73 18.96 22.18
N SER A 44 39.78 19.03 21.37
CA SER A 44 40.05 18.13 20.26
C SER A 44 40.17 16.70 20.77
N SER A 45 39.35 15.80 20.22
CA SER A 45 39.60 14.36 20.27
C SER A 45 39.83 13.88 18.85
N GLU A 46 41.02 13.35 18.61
CA GLU A 46 41.41 12.67 17.38
C GLU A 46 40.55 11.42 17.14
N PRO A 47 40.38 11.00 15.87
CA PRO A 47 39.66 9.78 15.53
C PRO A 47 40.61 8.58 15.64
N LEU A 48 40.44 7.77 16.68
CA LEU A 48 40.97 6.41 16.71
C LEU A 48 39.88 5.43 16.24
N ASP A 49 40.32 4.51 15.38
CA ASP A 49 39.70 3.21 15.08
C ASP A 49 38.57 3.15 14.05
N ALA A 50 38.89 3.50 12.80
CA ALA A 50 38.14 3.09 11.61
C ALA A 50 38.87 2.00 10.77
N GLU A 51 39.88 1.32 11.32
CA GLU A 51 40.77 0.42 10.56
C GLU A 51 40.74 -1.06 11.01
N LEU A 52 39.65 -1.53 11.62
CA LEU A 52 39.55 -2.92 12.14
C LEU A 52 38.47 -3.81 11.49
N TRP A 53 37.68 -3.31 10.54
CA TRP A 53 36.67 -4.13 9.83
C TRP A 53 37.01 -4.46 8.37
N ALA A 54 38.20 -4.09 7.87
CA ALA A 54 38.58 -4.25 6.47
C ALA A 54 39.42 -5.52 6.15
N ARG A 55 39.58 -6.47 7.08
CA ARG A 55 40.44 -7.65 6.86
C ARG A 55 39.82 -8.97 7.32
N HIS A 56 38.65 -9.33 6.80
CA HIS A 56 38.24 -10.75 6.73
C HIS A 56 37.43 -11.01 5.45
N SER A 57 38.09 -10.84 4.29
CA SER A 57 37.70 -11.54 3.06
C SER A 57 38.45 -12.86 3.05
N MET A 58 37.89 -13.88 3.70
CA MET A 58 38.32 -15.25 3.52
C MET A 58 37.46 -15.87 2.43
N SER A 59 38.13 -16.18 1.33
CA SER A 59 37.75 -17.17 0.33
C SER A 59 37.23 -18.43 1.01
N LEU A 60 35.97 -18.78 0.74
CA LEU A 60 35.46 -20.14 0.92
C LEU A 60 35.26 -20.73 -0.46
N ASP A 61 36.33 -21.37 -0.91
CA ASP A 61 36.28 -22.42 -1.91
C ASP A 61 35.79 -23.72 -1.26
N ALA A 62 35.13 -24.54 -2.08
CA ALA A 62 34.93 -25.97 -1.96
C ALA A 62 33.81 -26.56 -1.07
N SER A 63 33.02 -27.38 -1.77
CA SER A 63 32.44 -28.68 -1.35
C SER A 63 30.97 -28.72 -0.93
N SER A 64 30.13 -29.05 -1.90
CA SER A 64 28.78 -29.61 -1.72
C SER A 64 28.82 -30.94 -0.95
N PRO A 65 27.96 -31.17 0.05
CA PRO A 65 27.65 -32.50 0.53
C PRO A 65 26.47 -33.08 -0.26
N THR A 66 26.76 -34.08 -1.08
CA THR A 66 25.77 -35.04 -1.59
C THR A 66 25.38 -35.97 -0.44
N LEU A 67 24.12 -35.92 0.00
CA LEU A 67 23.54 -36.97 0.83
C LEU A 67 22.69 -37.88 -0.05
N ASP A 68 23.31 -39.00 -0.40
CA ASP A 68 22.66 -40.24 -0.79
C ASP A 68 22.18 -40.96 0.48
N SER A 69 20.93 -41.40 0.51
CA SER A 69 20.45 -42.39 1.48
C SER A 69 19.16 -43.02 0.96
N SER A 70 19.36 -44.19 0.37
CA SER A 70 18.35 -45.16 0.01
C SER A 70 17.98 -46.05 1.22
N SER A 71 16.68 -46.37 1.28
CA SER A 71 16.03 -47.59 1.80
C SER A 71 16.35 -48.11 3.22
N ILE A 72 15.33 -48.11 4.09
CA ILE A 72 15.06 -49.23 5.01
C ILE A 72 13.55 -49.54 5.02
N TYR A 73 13.26 -50.83 4.82
CA TYR A 73 11.98 -51.52 4.92
C TYR A 73 11.31 -51.37 6.29
N SER A 74 9.98 -51.35 6.32
CA SER A 74 9.21 -51.97 7.41
C SER A 74 7.84 -52.40 6.92
N SER A 75 7.74 -53.70 6.70
CA SER A 75 6.53 -54.48 6.45
C SER A 75 5.62 -54.45 7.68
N SER A 76 4.30 -54.34 7.48
CA SER A 76 3.32 -54.76 8.47
C SER A 76 2.11 -55.35 7.76
N SER A 77 1.99 -56.66 7.91
CA SER A 77 0.96 -57.51 7.32
C SER A 77 -0.31 -57.53 8.17
N ASN A 78 -1.44 -57.56 7.45
CA ASN A 78 -2.72 -58.23 7.69
C ASN A 78 -3.18 -58.59 9.11
N SER A 79 -4.42 -58.21 9.39
CA SER A 79 -5.39 -59.12 10.01
C SER A 79 -6.79 -58.92 9.44
N TYR A 80 -7.30 -60.01 8.88
CA TYR A 80 -8.66 -60.20 8.39
C TYR A 80 -9.60 -60.48 9.57
N MET A 81 -10.84 -60.00 9.50
CA MET A 81 -12.00 -60.67 10.10
C MET A 81 -13.17 -60.64 9.12
N PRO A 82 -13.86 -61.78 8.90
CA PRO A 82 -15.14 -61.82 8.22
C PRO A 82 -16.28 -61.89 9.25
N SER A 83 -17.41 -61.24 8.97
CA SER A 83 -18.67 -61.60 9.61
C SER A 83 -19.86 -61.40 8.68
N SER A 84 -20.63 -62.48 8.66
CA SER A 84 -21.77 -62.88 7.85
C SER A 84 -22.94 -61.90 7.78
N GLY A 85 -23.78 -62.15 6.79
CA GLY A 85 -24.87 -61.27 6.39
C GLY A 85 -26.10 -61.30 7.29
N THR A 86 -26.92 -60.27 7.09
CA THR A 86 -28.36 -60.30 7.33
C THR A 86 -29.03 -59.57 6.18
N SER A 87 -29.74 -60.34 5.35
CA SER A 87 -30.66 -59.85 4.33
C SER A 87 -31.84 -59.16 5.00
N SER A 88 -31.97 -57.84 4.82
CA SER A 88 -33.18 -57.09 5.18
C SER A 88 -33.74 -56.41 3.94
N SER A 89 -35.02 -56.65 3.74
CA SER A 89 -35.91 -56.30 2.66
C SER A 89 -36.00 -54.80 2.35
N PHE A 90 -35.94 -54.53 1.06
CA PHE A 90 -36.57 -53.45 0.28
C PHE A 90 -37.47 -52.48 1.04
N VAL A 91 -36.98 -51.25 1.21
CA VAL A 91 -37.80 -50.04 1.20
C VAL A 91 -37.24 -49.14 0.10
N SER A 92 -38.02 -48.94 -0.95
CA SER A 92 -37.69 -48.06 -2.07
C SER A 92 -37.52 -46.63 -1.55
N SER A 93 -36.28 -46.23 -1.33
CA SER A 93 -35.93 -44.87 -0.95
C SER A 93 -36.25 -43.93 -2.12
N PRO A 94 -36.93 -42.80 -1.89
CA PRO A 94 -37.22 -41.83 -2.94
C PRO A 94 -35.90 -41.37 -3.57
N SER A 95 -35.92 -41.27 -4.90
CA SER A 95 -34.83 -40.79 -5.73
C SER A 95 -34.15 -39.59 -5.07
N PRO A 96 -32.82 -39.56 -4.90
CA PRO A 96 -32.14 -38.33 -4.53
C PRO A 96 -32.46 -37.33 -5.64
N GLU A 97 -33.29 -36.35 -5.31
CA GLU A 97 -33.40 -35.14 -6.10
C GLU A 97 -31.96 -34.62 -6.24
N ASP A 98 -31.65 -34.20 -7.45
CA ASP A 98 -30.36 -33.67 -7.87
C ASP A 98 -30.10 -32.39 -7.06
N ASP A 99 -29.65 -32.55 -5.81
CA ASP A 99 -29.08 -31.53 -4.92
C ASP A 99 -27.71 -31.14 -5.48
N SER A 100 -27.64 -30.81 -6.77
CA SER A 100 -26.57 -29.99 -7.29
C SER A 100 -26.61 -28.71 -6.45
N PRO A 101 -25.57 -28.44 -5.62
CA PRO A 101 -25.55 -27.25 -4.80
C PRO A 101 -25.77 -26.06 -5.73
N PRO A 102 -26.61 -25.08 -5.35
CA PRO A 102 -26.88 -23.93 -6.21
C PRO A 102 -25.55 -23.41 -6.72
N ASP A 103 -25.45 -23.35 -8.04
CA ASP A 103 -24.23 -22.99 -8.75
C ASP A 103 -23.93 -21.53 -8.37
N TYR A 104 -23.27 -21.34 -7.22
CA TYR A 104 -22.71 -20.06 -6.76
C TYR A 104 -21.49 -19.78 -7.63
N ILE A 105 -21.72 -19.73 -8.94
CA ILE A 105 -20.95 -18.87 -9.80
C ILE A 105 -21.35 -17.47 -9.33
N ASP A 106 -20.71 -17.03 -8.24
CA ASP A 106 -20.52 -15.63 -7.90
C ASP A 106 -19.85 -15.02 -9.13
N THR A 107 -20.63 -14.71 -10.16
CA THR A 107 -20.24 -13.74 -11.17
C THR A 107 -20.14 -12.46 -10.39
N VAL A 108 -18.96 -12.22 -9.82
CA VAL A 108 -18.61 -10.97 -9.15
C VAL A 108 -18.87 -9.91 -10.20
N GLN A 109 -20.04 -9.26 -10.12
CA GLN A 109 -20.42 -8.25 -11.09
C GLN A 109 -19.39 -7.14 -10.96
N LEU A 110 -18.61 -6.94 -12.02
CA LEU A 110 -17.72 -5.81 -12.05
C LEU A 110 -18.59 -4.55 -12.05
N PRO A 111 -18.27 -3.57 -11.19
CA PRO A 111 -18.95 -2.28 -11.23
C PRO A 111 -18.88 -1.65 -12.63
N ASP A 112 -20.02 -1.26 -13.19
CA ASP A 112 -20.10 -0.51 -14.46
C ASP A 112 -19.71 0.96 -14.30
N VAL A 113 -19.64 1.43 -13.05
CA VAL A 113 -19.26 2.79 -12.68
C VAL A 113 -17.99 2.80 -11.85
N ALA A 114 -17.30 3.94 -11.83
CA ALA A 114 -16.12 4.10 -11.00
C ALA A 114 -16.50 3.99 -9.51
N VAL A 115 -15.72 3.22 -8.75
CA VAL A 115 -15.96 3.01 -7.32
C VAL A 115 -14.93 3.77 -6.52
N LYS A 116 -15.40 4.54 -5.54
CA LYS A 116 -14.56 5.23 -4.57
C LYS A 116 -14.31 4.32 -3.36
N TYR A 117 -13.07 4.29 -2.91
CA TYR A 117 -12.59 3.54 -1.76
C TYR A 117 -11.95 4.47 -0.74
N SER A 118 -12.27 4.26 0.53
CA SER A 118 -11.70 4.94 1.68
C SER A 118 -10.71 4.03 2.42
N PHE A 119 -9.71 4.67 3.05
CA PHE A 119 -8.73 4.00 3.91
C PHE A 119 -9.01 4.39 5.35
N SER A 120 -9.50 3.44 6.15
CA SER A 120 -9.91 3.67 7.53
C SER A 120 -9.00 2.92 8.49
N SER A 121 -8.39 3.62 9.44
CA SER A 121 -7.59 2.97 10.49
C SER A 121 -8.50 2.16 11.41
N THR A 122 -8.13 0.89 11.67
CA THR A 122 -8.86 0.02 12.60
C THR A 122 -8.09 -0.23 13.89
N SER A 123 -6.77 -0.04 13.88
CA SER A 123 -5.89 -0.12 15.04
C SER A 123 -4.66 0.78 14.83
N PHE A 124 -3.66 0.68 15.71
CA PHE A 124 -2.42 1.44 15.67
C PHE A 124 -1.53 1.13 14.46
N ASN A 125 -1.63 -0.08 13.91
CA ASN A 125 -0.83 -0.55 12.79
C ASN A 125 -1.67 -1.24 11.70
N THR A 126 -2.99 -1.07 11.73
CA THR A 126 -3.89 -1.70 10.76
C THR A 126 -4.89 -0.71 10.21
N MET A 127 -5.22 -0.90 8.93
CA MET A 127 -6.29 -0.18 8.26
C MET A 127 -7.05 -1.11 7.31
N ILE A 128 -8.27 -0.73 6.98
CA ILE A 128 -9.10 -1.42 6.01
C ILE A 128 -9.39 -0.53 4.82
N VAL A 129 -9.57 -1.16 3.65
CA VAL A 129 -10.01 -0.51 2.42
C VAL A 129 -11.47 -0.87 2.20
N THR A 130 -12.35 0.11 2.27
CA THR A 130 -13.80 -0.06 2.11
C THR A 130 -14.30 0.80 0.96
N PRO A 131 -15.18 0.29 0.09
CA PRO A 131 -15.90 1.14 -0.84
C PRO A 131 -16.80 2.10 -0.06
N THR A 132 -17.01 3.31 -0.59
CA THR A 132 -17.86 4.32 0.04
C THR A 132 -19.35 3.98 -0.10
N SER A 133 -20.21 4.65 0.67
CA SER A 133 -21.66 4.41 0.77
C SER A 133 -22.42 4.30 -0.56
N ASP A 134 -21.90 4.93 -1.61
CA ASP A 134 -22.53 4.97 -2.92
C ASP A 134 -22.32 3.67 -3.73
N ALA A 135 -21.54 2.72 -3.21
CA ALA A 135 -21.29 1.43 -3.85
C ALA A 135 -22.33 0.38 -3.45
N ALA A 136 -22.65 -0.52 -4.38
CA ALA A 136 -23.61 -1.62 -4.15
C ALA A 136 -23.16 -2.62 -3.07
N ASP A 137 -21.85 -2.82 -2.91
CA ASP A 137 -21.25 -3.67 -1.89
C ASP A 137 -20.40 -2.81 -0.96
N LEU A 138 -20.73 -2.78 0.32
CA LEU A 138 -20.01 -2.02 1.37
C LEU A 138 -18.98 -2.84 2.13
N ARG A 139 -18.77 -4.12 1.77
CA ARG A 139 -17.82 -5.00 2.45
C ARG A 139 -16.39 -4.50 2.27
N SER A 140 -15.62 -4.55 3.35
CA SER A 140 -14.18 -4.26 3.32
C SER A 140 -13.48 -5.18 2.34
N LYS A 141 -12.76 -4.59 1.38
CA LYS A 141 -12.06 -5.32 0.32
C LYS A 141 -10.67 -5.78 0.75
N TYR A 142 -9.98 -5.00 1.57
CA TYR A 142 -8.63 -5.32 2.03
C TYR A 142 -8.39 -4.93 3.46
N HIS A 143 -7.53 -5.71 4.11
CA HIS A 143 -6.96 -5.47 5.42
C HIS A 143 -5.45 -5.28 5.23
N ILE A 144 -4.95 -4.14 5.67
CA ILE A 144 -3.55 -3.75 5.58
C ILE A 144 -3.01 -3.69 7.00
N SER A 145 -1.88 -4.33 7.24
CA SER A 145 -1.19 -4.33 8.53
C SER A 145 0.27 -4.00 8.36
N ILE A 146 0.86 -3.37 9.38
CA ILE A 146 2.26 -2.98 9.41
C ILE A 146 2.91 -3.61 10.65
N SER A 147 4.04 -4.27 10.47
CA SER A 147 4.87 -4.77 11.56
C SER A 147 6.31 -4.27 11.40
N MET A 148 7.01 -4.12 12.52
CA MET A 148 8.43 -3.74 12.52
C MET A 148 9.31 -4.99 12.39
N ASN A 149 10.40 -4.90 11.63
CA ASN A 149 11.45 -5.91 11.67
C ASN A 149 12.35 -5.63 12.89
N CYS A 150 12.31 -6.51 13.89
CA CYS A 150 13.06 -6.31 15.13
C CYS A 150 14.58 -6.40 14.95
N PHE A 151 15.06 -7.01 13.86
CA PHE A 151 16.48 -7.10 13.53
C PHE A 151 16.97 -5.92 12.68
N THR A 152 16.05 -5.21 12.03
CA THR A 152 16.34 -4.03 11.21
C THR A 152 15.42 -2.88 11.66
N PRO A 153 15.77 -2.12 12.72
CA PRO A 153 14.88 -1.20 13.44
C PRO A 153 14.26 -0.03 12.64
N PHE A 154 14.63 0.14 11.37
CA PHE A 154 14.03 1.13 10.47
C PHE A 154 13.32 0.51 9.27
N SER A 155 13.17 -0.81 9.29
CA SER A 155 12.46 -1.59 8.29
C SER A 155 11.11 -2.01 8.83
N TYR A 156 10.08 -1.86 7.99
CA TYR A 156 8.75 -2.32 8.32
C TYR A 156 8.21 -3.17 7.18
N ILE A 157 7.46 -4.18 7.59
CA ILE A 157 6.79 -5.13 6.73
C ILE A 157 5.34 -4.68 6.63
N THR A 158 4.89 -4.37 5.42
CA THR A 158 3.48 -4.08 5.12
C THR A 158 2.85 -5.31 4.49
N THR A 159 1.81 -5.84 5.13
CA THR A 159 1.09 -7.04 4.71
C THR A 159 -0.32 -6.66 4.27
N ILE A 160 -0.70 -7.08 3.07
CA ILE A 160 -2.00 -6.78 2.45
C ILE A 160 -2.74 -8.09 2.25
N ARG A 161 -3.95 -8.18 2.83
CA ARG A 161 -4.83 -9.35 2.74
C ARG A 161 -6.20 -8.95 2.20
N ARG A 162 -6.88 -9.87 1.51
CA ARG A 162 -8.27 -9.66 1.04
C ARG A 162 -9.25 -9.71 2.21
N GLY A 163 -10.36 -8.98 2.11
CA GLY A 163 -11.38 -8.89 3.15
C GLY A 163 -11.04 -7.87 4.24
N GLY A 164 -11.90 -7.76 5.27
CA GLY A 164 -11.73 -6.80 6.36
C GLY A 164 -10.90 -7.27 7.55
N THR A 165 -10.31 -8.47 7.49
CA THR A 165 -9.64 -9.10 8.64
C THR A 165 -8.20 -9.53 8.32
N GLY A 166 -7.39 -9.70 9.37
CA GLY A 166 -6.02 -10.20 9.27
C GLY A 166 -5.89 -11.66 8.83
N PHE A 167 -7.00 -12.40 8.70
CA PHE A 167 -7.01 -13.82 8.33
C PHE A 167 -7.31 -14.06 6.84
N GLY A 168 -7.52 -13.00 6.06
CA GLY A 168 -7.81 -13.11 4.64
C GLY A 168 -6.65 -13.61 3.80
N VAL A 169 -6.93 -13.95 2.53
CA VAL A 169 -5.93 -14.40 1.56
C VAL A 169 -4.84 -13.34 1.37
N LEU A 170 -3.58 -13.76 1.45
CA LEU A 170 -2.42 -12.89 1.23
C LEU A 170 -2.39 -12.39 -0.22
N VAL A 171 -2.37 -11.07 -0.40
CA VAL A 171 -2.27 -10.42 -1.72
C VAL A 171 -0.83 -10.09 -2.01
N ALA A 172 -0.20 -9.38 -1.07
CA ALA A 172 1.20 -9.02 -1.14
C ALA A 172 1.75 -8.72 0.25
N GLN A 173 3.06 -8.83 0.37
CA GLN A 173 3.84 -8.37 1.51
C GLN A 173 5.04 -7.62 0.99
N PHE A 174 5.40 -6.48 1.55
CA PHE A 174 6.64 -5.80 1.18
C PHE A 174 7.36 -5.25 2.39
N GLU A 175 8.68 -5.32 2.34
CA GLU A 175 9.57 -4.82 3.38
C GLU A 175 10.35 -3.61 2.86
N MET A 176 10.25 -2.51 3.60
CA MET A 176 10.87 -1.24 3.23
C MET A 176 11.34 -0.48 4.45
N GLY A 177 12.56 0.03 4.39
CA GLY A 177 13.14 0.84 5.46
C GLY A 177 14.15 1.87 4.99
N ILE A 178 14.71 2.57 5.98
CA ILE A 178 15.88 3.44 5.81
C ILE A 178 17.13 2.58 5.99
N SER A 179 17.28 1.55 5.16
CA SER A 179 18.41 0.62 5.18
C SER A 179 19.23 0.73 3.90
N SER A 180 20.47 0.23 3.96
CA SER A 180 21.29 -0.07 2.76
C SER A 180 20.74 -1.27 1.99
N GLU A 181 20.01 -2.16 2.66
CA GLU A 181 19.40 -3.35 2.08
C GLU A 181 18.36 -3.02 1.00
N SER A 182 18.29 -3.89 -0.01
CA SER A 182 17.27 -3.81 -1.06
C SER A 182 15.89 -4.05 -0.45
N ALA A 183 14.97 -3.11 -0.67
CA ALA A 183 13.57 -3.33 -0.34
C ALA A 183 12.95 -4.42 -1.22
N THR A 184 12.17 -5.32 -0.64
CA THR A 184 11.56 -6.46 -1.34
C THR A 184 10.04 -6.43 -1.29
N VAL A 185 9.41 -7.10 -2.25
CA VAL A 185 7.96 -7.29 -2.33
C VAL A 185 7.67 -8.71 -2.80
N THR A 186 6.79 -9.39 -2.07
CA THR A 186 6.30 -10.73 -2.35
C THR A 186 4.88 -10.65 -2.86
N ILE A 187 4.63 -11.14 -4.07
CA ILE A 187 3.31 -11.20 -4.71
C ILE A 187 3.10 -12.61 -5.23
N LYS A 188 2.03 -13.29 -4.79
CA LYS A 188 1.73 -14.69 -5.18
C LYS A 188 2.95 -15.60 -5.02
N ASP A 189 3.54 -15.57 -3.82
CA ASP A 189 4.69 -16.41 -3.43
C ASP A 189 5.99 -16.15 -4.22
N ARG A 190 6.08 -15.02 -4.92
CA ARG A 190 7.30 -14.59 -5.61
C ARG A 190 7.83 -13.32 -5.00
N GLU A 191 8.97 -13.44 -4.33
CA GLU A 191 9.74 -12.32 -3.83
C GLU A 191 10.54 -11.65 -4.96
N MET A 192 10.49 -10.33 -5.01
CA MET A 192 11.15 -9.50 -6.01
C MET A 192 11.69 -8.24 -5.35
N GLU A 193 12.81 -7.72 -5.83
CA GLU A 193 13.27 -6.40 -5.39
C GLU A 193 12.32 -5.31 -5.87
N ILE A 194 11.95 -4.36 -5.01
CA ILE A 194 11.09 -3.23 -5.37
C ILE A 194 11.70 -2.39 -6.50
N GLY A 195 13.03 -2.27 -6.57
CA GLY A 195 13.71 -1.58 -7.66
C GLY A 195 13.49 -2.22 -9.04
N SER A 196 13.24 -3.53 -9.08
CA SER A 196 13.00 -4.28 -10.31
C SER A 196 11.57 -4.12 -10.84
N VAL A 197 10.58 -4.03 -9.93
CA VAL A 197 9.15 -3.95 -10.26
C VAL A 197 8.60 -2.52 -10.25
N LEU A 198 9.22 -1.59 -9.52
CA LEU A 198 8.80 -0.18 -9.44
C LEU A 198 9.94 0.73 -9.90
N LYS A 199 9.87 1.14 -11.16
CA LYS A 199 10.88 1.96 -11.82
C LYS A 199 10.44 3.41 -11.88
N LYS A 200 11.39 4.34 -11.71
CA LYS A 200 11.15 5.74 -12.03
C LYS A 200 11.17 5.91 -13.55
N VAL A 201 10.18 6.59 -14.12
CA VAL A 201 10.13 6.81 -15.58
C VAL A 201 11.25 7.78 -15.98
N ALA A 202 12.15 7.32 -16.86
CA ALA A 202 13.28 8.10 -17.36
C ALA A 202 12.81 9.30 -18.20
N GLY A 203 13.59 10.39 -18.21
CA GLY A 203 13.29 11.60 -18.99
C GLY A 203 12.16 12.47 -18.42
N SER A 204 11.44 12.01 -17.39
CA SER A 204 10.56 12.89 -16.62
C SER A 204 11.43 13.89 -15.85
N ARG A 205 11.50 15.13 -16.34
CA ARG A 205 12.12 16.27 -15.63
C ARG A 205 11.55 16.50 -14.23
N GLN A 206 10.39 15.92 -13.95
CA GLN A 206 9.72 15.98 -12.65
C GLN A 206 9.81 14.61 -11.95
N ALA A 207 10.39 14.60 -10.75
CA ALA A 207 10.33 13.45 -9.85
C ALA A 207 8.87 13.23 -9.45
N GLY A 208 8.19 12.28 -10.09
CA GLY A 208 6.76 12.06 -9.83
C GLY A 208 6.12 10.92 -10.61
N SER A 209 6.70 10.44 -11.71
CA SER A 209 6.13 9.33 -12.47
C SER A 209 6.81 7.99 -12.19
N TRP A 210 6.00 6.96 -11.94
CA TRP A 210 6.43 5.62 -11.59
C TRP A 210 5.82 4.59 -12.53
N LEU A 211 6.64 3.62 -12.93
CA LEU A 211 6.26 2.47 -13.74
C LEU A 211 6.26 1.22 -12.87
N TRP A 212 5.08 0.65 -12.65
CA TRP A 212 4.86 -0.62 -11.98
C TRP A 212 4.80 -1.75 -13.01
N ILE A 213 5.68 -2.73 -12.88
CA ILE A 213 5.74 -3.92 -13.74
C ILE A 213 5.62 -5.13 -12.81
N PRO A 214 4.40 -5.66 -12.60
CA PRO A 214 4.23 -6.89 -11.85
C PRO A 214 4.74 -8.08 -12.68
N SER A 215 4.66 -9.30 -12.13
CA SER A 215 5.19 -10.51 -12.79
C SER A 215 4.65 -10.72 -14.21
N LYS A 216 3.45 -10.21 -14.53
CA LYS A 216 2.87 -10.21 -15.87
C LYS A 216 2.87 -8.80 -16.46
N LYS A 217 3.61 -8.60 -17.56
CA LYS A 217 3.70 -7.30 -18.27
C LYS A 217 2.35 -6.74 -18.71
N SER A 218 1.35 -7.60 -18.98
CA SER A 218 0.00 -7.17 -19.35
C SER A 218 -0.71 -6.36 -18.27
N LYS A 219 -0.24 -6.43 -17.01
CA LYS A 219 -0.74 -5.66 -15.88
C LYS A 219 0.16 -4.48 -15.50
N ALA A 220 1.08 -4.07 -16.37
CA ALA A 220 1.94 -2.94 -16.08
C ALA A 220 1.12 -1.64 -15.95
N LEU A 221 1.42 -0.85 -14.92
CA LEU A 221 0.72 0.37 -14.57
C LEU A 221 1.70 1.55 -14.59
N THR A 222 1.21 2.73 -14.94
CA THR A 222 1.97 3.98 -14.84
C THR A 222 1.24 4.94 -13.91
N TRP A 223 1.90 5.34 -12.84
CA TRP A 223 1.44 6.36 -11.91
C TRP A 223 2.06 7.70 -12.25
N ASP A 224 1.22 8.72 -12.43
CA ASP A 224 1.62 10.11 -12.48
C ASP A 224 1.29 10.78 -11.14
N CYS A 225 2.32 11.08 -10.35
CA CYS A 225 2.21 11.72 -9.04
C CYS A 225 2.72 13.18 -9.06
N LYS A 226 2.79 13.81 -10.24
CA LYS A 226 3.29 15.20 -10.37
C LYS A 226 2.32 16.23 -9.82
N SER A 227 1.03 15.97 -9.93
CA SER A 227 -0.04 16.77 -9.37
C SER A 227 -0.96 15.87 -8.55
N GLN A 228 -1.68 16.47 -7.60
CA GLN A 228 -2.79 15.80 -6.96
C GLN A 228 -4.07 16.09 -7.75
N PRO A 229 -4.92 15.07 -7.98
CA PRO A 229 -4.77 13.68 -7.55
C PRO A 229 -3.74 12.91 -8.40
N PHE A 230 -3.16 11.84 -7.84
CA PHE A 230 -2.30 10.94 -8.59
C PHE A 230 -3.13 10.11 -9.56
N MET A 231 -2.65 9.99 -10.80
CA MET A 231 -3.38 9.31 -11.87
C MET A 231 -2.67 8.02 -12.26
N CYS A 232 -3.41 6.90 -12.26
CA CYS A 232 -2.91 5.62 -12.73
C CYS A 232 -3.49 5.27 -14.09
N HIS A 233 -2.63 4.82 -15.00
CA HIS A 233 -3.00 4.36 -16.34
C HIS A 233 -2.47 2.95 -16.59
N SER A 234 -3.19 2.17 -17.40
CA SER A 234 -2.63 0.93 -17.96
C SER A 234 -1.50 1.29 -18.92
N LEU A 235 -0.37 0.59 -18.85
CA LEU A 235 0.70 0.77 -19.84
C LEU A 235 0.24 0.32 -21.24
N THR A 236 -0.52 -0.78 -21.31
CA THR A 236 -1.00 -1.39 -22.56
C THR A 236 -2.08 -0.55 -23.25
N THR A 237 -3.19 -0.27 -22.55
CA THR A 237 -4.34 0.44 -23.14
C THR A 237 -4.25 1.96 -23.05
N LYS A 238 -3.33 2.49 -22.22
CA LYS A 238 -3.22 3.92 -21.86
C LYS A 238 -4.48 4.52 -21.23
N LYS A 239 -5.48 3.69 -20.89
CA LYS A 239 -6.71 4.14 -20.26
C LYS A 239 -6.50 4.42 -18.77
N PRO A 240 -7.23 5.40 -18.20
CA PRO A 240 -7.19 5.67 -16.77
C PRO A 240 -7.83 4.52 -15.99
N LEU A 241 -7.09 3.97 -15.05
CA LEU A 241 -7.53 2.87 -14.18
C LEU A 241 -7.91 3.35 -12.79
N ALA A 242 -7.19 4.35 -12.26
CA ALA A 242 -7.48 4.88 -10.94
C ALA A 242 -7.01 6.33 -10.77
N LYS A 243 -7.57 6.97 -9.74
CA LYS A 243 -7.21 8.28 -9.24
C LYS A 243 -7.04 8.18 -7.73
N PHE A 244 -5.90 8.62 -7.20
CA PHE A 244 -5.62 8.62 -5.77
C PHE A 244 -5.44 10.04 -5.23
N THR A 245 -6.15 10.37 -4.18
CA THR A 245 -5.99 11.62 -3.44
C THR A 245 -5.32 11.29 -2.10
N PRO A 246 -4.05 11.66 -1.89
CA PRO A 246 -3.39 11.46 -0.61
C PRO A 246 -4.08 12.25 0.51
N SER A 247 -3.98 11.75 1.75
CA SER A 247 -4.39 12.51 2.93
C SER A 247 -3.57 13.80 3.03
N ARG A 248 -4.25 14.92 3.24
CA ARG A 248 -3.60 16.21 3.50
C ARG A 248 -3.28 16.31 4.99
N HIS A 249 -2.13 16.91 5.29
CA HIS A 249 -1.84 17.32 6.65
C HIS A 249 -2.89 18.36 7.06
N VAL A 250 -3.52 18.14 8.20
CA VAL A 250 -4.51 19.07 8.75
C VAL A 250 -3.82 20.40 9.06
N GLU A 251 -4.36 21.47 8.51
CA GLU A 251 -4.13 22.82 9.02
C GLU A 251 -5.05 23.01 10.25
N GLN A 252 -4.58 23.72 11.28
CA GLN A 252 -5.27 23.83 12.57
C GLN A 252 -6.78 24.12 12.41
N GLY A 253 -7.63 23.20 12.89
CA GLY A 253 -9.08 23.37 12.97
C GLY A 253 -9.90 22.59 11.95
N GLU A 254 -9.30 22.01 10.90
CA GLU A 254 -10.02 21.14 9.98
C GLU A 254 -9.97 19.66 10.38
N PRO A 255 -11.01 18.86 10.09
CA PRO A 255 -10.93 17.42 10.28
C PRO A 255 -9.89 16.80 9.33
N PRO A 256 -9.17 15.74 9.74
CA PRO A 256 -8.26 15.01 8.86
C PRO A 256 -8.95 14.50 7.60
N SER A 257 -8.50 14.98 6.44
CA SER A 257 -8.90 14.40 5.16
C SER A 257 -8.33 12.98 5.05
N MET A 258 -9.20 11.99 4.86
CA MET A 258 -8.76 10.62 4.62
C MET A 258 -8.23 10.48 3.19
N ALA A 259 -7.30 9.54 2.98
CA ALA A 259 -6.87 9.19 1.64
C ALA A 259 -8.03 8.53 0.88
N GLU A 260 -8.16 8.84 -0.41
CA GLU A 260 -9.23 8.32 -1.27
C GLU A 260 -8.64 7.69 -2.53
N LEU A 261 -9.13 6.51 -2.90
CA LEU A 261 -8.80 5.85 -4.16
C LEU A 261 -10.08 5.65 -4.98
N VAL A 262 -10.17 6.27 -6.16
CA VAL A 262 -11.25 6.05 -7.11
C VAL A 262 -10.76 5.14 -8.21
N VAL A 263 -11.43 4.02 -8.44
CA VAL A 263 -11.04 2.99 -9.42
C VAL A 263 -12.11 2.88 -10.49
N SER A 264 -11.72 2.98 -11.76
CA SER A 264 -12.62 2.82 -12.90
C SER A 264 -13.09 1.35 -13.03
N PRO A 265 -14.16 1.07 -13.78
CA PRO A 265 -14.59 -0.30 -14.08
C PRO A 265 -13.46 -1.20 -14.57
N GLU A 266 -12.68 -0.74 -15.56
CA GLU A 266 -11.52 -1.47 -16.08
C GLU A 266 -10.42 -1.64 -15.02
N GLY A 267 -10.26 -0.66 -14.12
CA GLY A 267 -9.31 -0.69 -13.02
C GLY A 267 -9.59 -1.76 -11.96
N GLN A 268 -10.83 -2.25 -11.83
CA GLN A 268 -11.18 -3.26 -10.82
C GLN A 268 -10.40 -4.57 -11.04
N ASN A 269 -10.09 -4.94 -12.29
CA ASN A 269 -9.27 -6.10 -12.63
C ASN A 269 -7.78 -5.95 -12.25
N HIS A 270 -7.38 -4.72 -11.94
CA HIS A 270 -6.03 -4.33 -11.54
C HIS A 270 -5.96 -3.94 -10.08
N PHE A 271 -7.02 -4.15 -9.28
CA PHE A 271 -7.09 -3.59 -7.92
C PHE A 271 -5.93 -4.02 -7.02
N ASP A 272 -5.57 -5.31 -7.02
CA ASP A 272 -4.42 -5.82 -6.25
C ASP A 272 -3.14 -5.02 -6.61
N ASP A 273 -2.85 -4.90 -7.90
CA ASP A 273 -1.67 -4.20 -8.42
C ASP A 273 -1.72 -2.69 -8.13
N LEU A 274 -2.90 -2.08 -8.27
CA LEU A 274 -3.15 -0.67 -7.95
C LEU A 274 -2.84 -0.40 -6.48
N LEU A 275 -3.39 -1.21 -5.57
CA LEU A 275 -3.21 -1.03 -4.12
C LEU A 275 -1.76 -1.22 -3.70
N VAL A 276 -1.12 -2.31 -4.16
CA VAL A 276 0.28 -2.63 -3.81
C VAL A 276 1.22 -1.53 -4.32
N SER A 277 1.14 -1.19 -5.61
CA SER A 277 2.01 -0.18 -6.21
C SER A 277 1.81 1.20 -5.56
N LEU A 278 0.57 1.57 -5.27
CA LEU A 278 0.24 2.82 -4.61
C LEU A 278 0.86 2.93 -3.21
N LEU A 279 0.73 1.91 -2.37
CA LEU A 279 1.27 1.92 -1.00
C LEU A 279 2.80 2.00 -1.00
N ILE A 280 3.46 1.31 -1.93
CA ILE A 280 4.92 1.40 -2.11
C ILE A 280 5.32 2.82 -2.54
N ILE A 281 4.59 3.42 -3.49
CA ILE A 281 4.85 4.79 -3.97
C ILE A 281 4.68 5.80 -2.84
N GLU A 282 3.58 5.73 -2.08
CA GLU A 282 3.35 6.63 -0.94
C GLU A 282 4.48 6.52 0.08
N ARG A 283 4.88 5.30 0.44
CA ARG A 283 5.99 5.07 1.35
C ARG A 283 7.31 5.64 0.83
N LYS A 284 7.62 5.47 -0.47
CA LYS A 284 8.81 6.08 -1.09
C LYS A 284 8.75 7.60 -1.11
N ARG A 285 7.57 8.18 -1.36
CA ARG A 285 7.36 9.64 -1.44
C ARG A 285 7.54 10.32 -0.09
N LEU A 286 7.06 9.67 0.98
CA LEU A 286 7.11 10.18 2.35
C LEU A 286 8.40 9.84 3.09
N ALA A 287 9.16 8.84 2.61
CA ALA A 287 10.45 8.50 3.20
C ALA A 287 11.45 9.67 3.07
N PRO A 288 12.20 10.01 4.14
CA PRO A 288 13.25 11.00 4.05
C PRO A 288 14.32 10.56 3.04
N GLY A 289 14.67 11.44 2.10
CA GLY A 289 15.70 11.14 1.10
C GLY A 289 17.05 10.87 1.78
N LYS A 290 17.77 9.84 1.31
CA LYS A 290 19.09 9.42 1.84
C LYS A 290 20.05 10.61 2.06
N ASN A 291 20.06 11.57 1.13
CA ASN A 291 20.95 12.74 1.19
C ASN A 291 20.54 13.80 2.22
N LYS A 292 19.27 13.85 2.63
CA LYS A 292 18.78 14.81 3.63
C LYS A 292 19.03 14.34 5.07
N LEU A 293 19.05 13.02 5.27
CA LEU A 293 19.16 12.40 6.60
C LEU A 293 20.59 12.47 7.14
N VAL A 294 21.59 12.15 6.31
CA VAL A 294 23.01 12.31 6.67
C VAL A 294 23.32 13.77 7.00
N LYS A 295 22.77 14.72 6.25
CA LYS A 295 22.98 16.16 6.54
C LYS A 295 22.33 16.64 7.85
N ARG A 296 21.32 15.94 8.37
CA ARG A 296 20.61 16.33 9.60
C ARG A 296 21.11 15.64 10.86
N LEU A 297 21.78 14.50 10.73
CA LEU A 297 22.36 13.78 11.86
C LEU A 297 23.77 14.26 12.21
N PHE A 298 24.46 14.91 11.26
CA PHE A 298 25.86 15.34 11.40
C PHE A 298 26.06 16.87 11.29
N ASN A 299 24.99 17.66 11.39
CA ASN A 299 25.03 19.12 11.57
C ASN A 299 24.11 19.51 12.73
#